data_AF-A0A926D8M8-F1
#
_entry.id   AF-A0A926D8M8-F1
#
_cell.length_a   1.000
_cell.length_b   1.000
_cell.length_c   1.000
_cell.angle_alpha   90.00
_cell.angle_beta   90.00
_cell.angle_gamma   90.00
#
_symmetry.space_group_name_H-M   'P 1'
#
loop_
_entity.id
_entity.type
_entity.pdbx_description
1 polymer ?
#
loop_
_entity_poly.entity_id
_entity_poly.type
_entity_poly.pdbx_seq_one_letter_code
_entity_poly.pdbx_strand_id
1 'polypeptide(L)' 'MSSFIPKNYQKEAITIRIPAELLGQIDQLALEFQISRSALINQCLTYAIDNLPADLEKSNQK' A
#
# COMPACT_ATOMS: atom_id res chain seq x y z
N MET A 1 -37.29 2.96 6.59
CA MET A 1 -36.10 3.83 6.54
C MET A 1 -34.91 3.02 7.03
N SER A 2 -34.13 2.49 6.10
CA SER A 2 -32.96 1.66 6.42
C SER A 2 -31.80 2.59 6.78
N SER A 3 -31.35 2.55 8.04
CA SER A 3 -30.22 3.36 8.51
C SER A 3 -28.97 3.09 7.67
N PHE A 4 -28.54 4.07 6.89
CA PHE A 4 -27.21 4.11 6.30
C PHE A 4 -26.21 4.42 7.42
N ILE A 5 -25.55 3.38 7.95
CA ILE A 5 -24.45 3.55 8.88
C ILE A 5 -23.19 3.71 8.02
N PRO A 6 -22.59 4.91 7.95
CA PRO A 6 -21.38 5.12 7.16
C PRO A 6 -20.28 4.20 7.71
N LYS A 7 -19.83 3.25 6.89
CA LYS A 7 -18.66 2.42 7.21
C LYS A 7 -17.47 3.37 7.30
N ASN A 8 -16.91 3.51 8.50
CA ASN A 8 -15.73 4.34 8.72
C ASN A 8 -14.59 3.75 7.91
N TYR A 9 -14.21 4.41 6.81
CA TYR A 9 -13.05 4.01 6.03
C TYR A 9 -11.80 4.37 6.86
N GLN A 10 -11.43 3.48 7.78
CA GLN A 10 -10.24 3.59 8.62
C GLN A 10 -9.00 3.30 7.78
N LYS A 11 -8.69 4.16 6.82
CA LYS A 11 -7.35 4.21 6.24
C LYS A 11 -6.54 5.15 7.13
N GLU A 12 -5.67 4.59 7.95
CA GLU A 12 -4.74 5.37 8.75
C GLU A 12 -3.71 6.02 7.82
N ALA A 13 -3.60 7.35 7.90
CA ALA A 13 -2.57 8.08 7.16
C ALA A 13 -1.23 7.88 7.89
N ILE A 14 -0.30 7.18 7.25
CA ILE A 14 1.05 6.99 7.77
C ILE A 14 2.06 7.79 6.94
N THR A 15 3.04 8.36 7.61
CA THR A 15 4.18 9.03 6.96
C THR A 15 5.35 8.06 6.94
N ILE A 16 5.76 7.61 5.75
CA ILE A 16 6.91 6.72 5.57
C ILE A 16 8.05 7.46 4.87
N ARG A 17 9.28 7.18 5.28
CA ARG A 17 10.49 7.72 4.61
C ARG A 17 10.85 6.80 3.45
N ILE A 18 11.00 7.37 2.27
CA ILE A 18 11.31 6.64 1.04
C ILE A 18 12.46 7.37 0.34
N PRO A 19 13.43 6.66 -0.27
CA PRO A 19 14.45 7.27 -1.11
C PRO A 19 13.83 8.10 -2.26
N ALA A 20 14.45 9.24 -2.59
CA ALA A 20 13.94 10.14 -3.62
C ALA A 20 13.86 9.47 -5.00
N GLU A 21 14.80 8.59 -5.32
CA GLU A 21 14.82 7.83 -6.58
C GLU A 21 13.60 6.91 -6.71
N LEU A 22 13.24 6.22 -5.62
CA LEU A 22 12.09 5.32 -5.59
C LEU A 22 10.78 6.10 -5.64
N LEU A 23 10.70 7.26 -4.99
CA LEU A 23 9.56 8.16 -5.11
C LEU A 23 9.34 8.62 -6.56
N GLY A 24 10.42 8.98 -7.26
CA GLY A 24 10.37 9.36 -8.68
C GLY A 24 9.83 8.24 -9.58
N GLN A 25 10.23 6.99 -9.34
CA GLN A 25 9.70 5.83 -10.07
C GLN A 25 8.20 5.62 -9.80
N ILE A 26 7.78 5.72 -8.53
CA ILE A 26 6.36 5.63 -8.15
C ILE A 26 5.55 6.73 -8.84
N ASP A 27 6.06 7.96 -8.87
CA ASP A 27 5.41 9.10 -9.53
C ASP A 27 5.22 8.84 -11.04
N GLN A 28 6.25 8.33 -11.73
CA GLN A 28 6.17 7.98 -13.15
C GLN A 28 5.15 6.87 -13.41
N LEU A 29 5.20 5.79 -12.63
CA LEU A 29 4.27 4.67 -12.75
C LEU A 29 2.84 5.11 -12.43
N ALA A 30 2.65 5.95 -11.42
CA ALA A 30 1.33 6.48 -11.06
C ALA A 30 0.71 7.29 -12.21
N LEU A 31 1.52 8.07 -12.93
CA LEU A 31 1.10 8.80 -14.12
C LEU A 31 0.74 7.85 -15.28
N GLU A 32 1.58 6.83 -15.52
CA GLU A 32 1.35 5.84 -16.58
C GLU A 32 0.06 5.04 -16.36
N PHE A 33 -0.19 4.60 -15.13
CA PHE A 33 -1.37 3.83 -14.76
C PHE A 33 -2.60 4.69 -14.40
N GLN A 34 -2.48 6.02 -14.45
CA GLN A 34 -3.53 6.98 -14.05
C GLN A 34 -4.16 6.72 -12.67
N ILE A 35 -3.34 6.33 -11.70
CA ILE A 35 -3.77 6.11 -10.31
C ILE A 35 -3.04 7.05 -9.35
N SER A 36 -3.61 7.26 -8.15
CA SER A 36 -2.92 8.07 -7.15
C SER A 36 -1.66 7.35 -6.66
N ARG A 37 -0.65 8.13 -6.29
CA ARG A 37 0.60 7.62 -5.69
C ARG A 37 0.33 6.74 -4.47
N SER A 38 -0.63 7.14 -3.64
CA SER A 38 -1.08 6.37 -2.49
C SER A 38 -1.76 5.06 -2.89
N ALA A 39 -2.54 5.04 -3.97
CA ALA A 39 -3.16 3.81 -4.47
C ALA A 39 -2.11 2.85 -5.03
N LEU A 40 -1.14 3.36 -5.79
CA LEU A 40 -0.03 2.55 -6.31
C LEU A 40 0.81 1.95 -5.18
N ILE A 41 1.21 2.77 -4.20
CA ILE A 41 1.98 2.29 -3.03
C ILE A 41 1.22 1.18 -2.31
N ASN A 42 -0.08 1.37 -2.05
CA ASN A 42 -0.89 0.34 -1.38
C ASN A 42 -0.99 -0.94 -2.23
N GLN A 43 -1.17 -0.84 -3.55
CA GLN A 43 -1.21 -2.01 -4.43
C GLN A 43 0.12 -2.76 -4.43
N CYS A 44 1.25 -2.05 -4.50
CA CYS A 44 2.58 -2.65 -4.43
C CYS A 44 2.79 -3.36 -3.09
N LEU A 45 2.35 -2.76 -1.98
CA LEU A 45 2.42 -3.37 -0.66
C LEU A 45 1.54 -4.63 -0.58
N THR A 46 0.30 -4.56 -1.04
CA THR A 46 -0.62 -5.72 -1.07
C THR A 46 -0.02 -6.85 -1.90
N TYR A 47 0.44 -6.55 -3.11
CA TYR A 47 1.09 -7.53 -3.98
C TYR A 47 2.30 -8.15 -3.32
N ALA A 48 3.16 -7.35 -2.68
CA ALA A 48 4.32 -7.86 -1.96
C ALA A 48 3.89 -8.83 -0.86
N ILE A 49 2.87 -8.50 -0.07
CA ILE A 49 2.34 -9.35 1.01
C ILE A 49 1.79 -10.67 0.47
N ASP A 50 0.99 -10.63 -0.59
CA ASP A 50 0.40 -11.84 -1.20
C ASP A 50 1.44 -12.74 -1.88
N ASN A 51 2.55 -12.16 -2.35
CA ASN A 51 3.63 -12.88 -3.03
C ASN A 51 4.85 -13.14 -2.15
N LEU A 52 4.81 -12.76 -0.87
CA LEU A 52 5.85 -13.13 0.09
C LEU A 52 5.82 -14.66 0.21
N PRO A 53 6.94 -15.36 -0.04
CA PRO A 53 6.99 -16.79 0.21
C PRO A 53 6.68 -17.03 1.69
N ALA A 54 5.80 -17.99 1.97
CA ALA A 54 5.37 -18.38 3.32
C ALA A 54 6.53 -18.76 4.29
N ASP A 55 7.76 -18.81 3.78
CA ASP A 55 8.97 -19.12 4.53
C ASP A 55 9.49 -17.94 5.39
N LEU A 56 9.03 -16.70 5.15
CA LEU A 56 9.45 -15.54 5.95
C LEU A 56 8.73 -15.41 7.30
N GLU A 57 7.67 -16.19 7.54
CA GLU A 57 6.95 -16.17 8.83
C GLU A 57 7.74 -16.81 9.98
N LYS A 58 8.84 -17.53 9.73
CA LYS A 58 9.60 -18.22 10.79
C LYS A 58 10.79 -17.45 11.37
N SER A 59 11.16 -16.31 10.81
CA SER A 59 12.41 -15.61 11.20
C SER A 59 12.25 -14.54 12.27
N ASN A 60 11.02 -14.16 12.65
CA ASN A 60 10.75 -13.11 13.66
C ASN A 60 10.07 -13.63 14.94
N GLN A 61 10.09 -14.95 15.19
CA GLN A 61 9.63 -15.53 16.46
C GLN A 61 10.75 -16.25 17.23
N LYS A 62 11.99 -15.76 17.16
CA LYS A 62 13.09 -16.29 17.98
C LYS A 62 13.90 -15.18 18.64
#